data_AF-A0A9D8X2N2-F1
#
_entry.id   AF-A0A9D8X2N2-F1
#
_cell.length_a   1.000
_cell.length_b   1.000
_cell.length_c   1.000
_cell.angle_alpha   90.00
_cell.angle_beta   90.00
_cell.angle_gamma   90.00
#
_symmetry.space_group_name_H-M   'P 1'
#
loop_
_entity.id
_entity.type
_entity.pdbx_description
1 polymer ?
#
loop_
_entity_poly.entity_id
_entity_poly.type
_entity_poly.pdbx_seq_one_letter_code
_entity_poly.pdbx_strand_id
1 'polypeptide(L)'
;MLGLVKGSTIQSKNIGRDITQGFKTLVGGELKAYTEMMNEARALATKRMTEEAEALGADAVVNIRYASSGIMQGAAEVIAYGTAVKFR
;
A
#
# COMPACT_ATOMS: atom_id res chain seq x y z
N MET A 1 19.29 -10.56 11.23
CA MET A 1 18.70 -9.75 10.15
C MET A 1 18.75 -10.59 8.88
N LEU A 2 17.64 -10.71 8.16
CA LEU A 2 17.52 -11.56 6.97
C LEU A 2 17.64 -10.76 5.67
N GLY A 3 17.09 -9.55 5.62
CA GLY A 3 17.22 -8.67 4.46
C GLY A 3 16.13 -7.62 4.35
N LEU A 4 16.20 -6.82 3.29
CA LEU A 4 15.11 -5.95 2.86
C LEU A 4 13.96 -6.80 2.31
N VAL A 5 12.74 -6.46 2.70
CA VAL A 5 11.50 -7.00 2.12
C VAL A 5 10.59 -5.86 1.69
N LYS A 6 9.75 -6.12 0.70
CA LYS A 6 8.87 -5.14 0.07
C LYS A 6 7.63 -5.78 -0.54
N GLY A 7 6.57 -5.00 -0.61
CA GLY A 7 5.39 -5.33 -1.40
C GLY A 7 4.80 -4.05 -1.96
N SER A 8 4.38 -4.08 -3.22
CA SER A 8 3.73 -2.93 -3.83
C SER A 8 2.46 -3.30 -4.58
N THR A 9 1.63 -2.29 -4.83
CA THR A 9 0.43 -2.40 -5.64
C THR A 9 0.19 -1.10 -6.39
N ILE A 10 -0.44 -1.19 -7.56
CA ILE A 10 -0.75 -0.04 -8.41
C ILE A 10 -2.27 0.13 -8.42
N GLN A 11 -2.75 1.30 -8.00
CA GLN A 11 -4.15 1.69 -8.06
C GLN A 11 -4.37 2.65 -9.23
N SER A 12 -5.43 2.43 -10.00
CA SER A 12 -5.75 3.24 -11.20
C SER A 12 -6.97 4.14 -10.99
N LYS A 13 -7.01 5.24 -11.74
CA LYS A 13 -8.07 6.25 -11.76
C LYS A 13 -9.40 5.68 -12.20
N ASN A 14 -9.46 4.52 -12.84
CA ASN A 14 -10.75 3.92 -13.23
C ASN A 14 -11.51 3.43 -11.99
N ILE A 15 -10.83 2.88 -10.97
CA ILE A 15 -11.41 2.65 -9.64
C ILE A 15 -11.81 3.99 -8.99
N GLY A 16 -10.96 5.02 -9.13
CA GLY A 16 -11.24 6.36 -8.61
C GLY A 16 -12.34 7.14 -9.35
N ARG A 17 -12.66 6.81 -10.61
CA ARG A 17 -13.60 7.53 -11.46
C ARG A 17 -15.02 7.25 -11.03
N ASP A 18 -15.33 5.97 -10.78
CA ASP A 18 -16.62 5.53 -10.23
C ASP A 18 -16.87 6.15 -8.86
N ILE A 19 -15.80 6.25 -8.05
CA ILE A 19 -15.79 6.98 -6.78
C ILE A 19 -16.11 8.47 -7.02
N THR A 20 -15.33 9.19 -7.83
CA THR A 20 -15.57 10.63 -8.07
C THR A 20 -16.93 10.96 -8.69
N GLN A 21 -17.56 10.07 -9.47
CA GLN A 21 -18.93 10.27 -9.96
C GLN A 21 -19.99 10.25 -8.85
N GLY A 22 -19.74 9.51 -7.75
CA GLY A 22 -20.56 9.52 -6.54
C GLY A 22 -20.30 10.69 -5.58
N PHE A 23 -19.20 11.43 -5.74
CA PHE A 23 -18.72 12.48 -4.81
C PHE A 23 -18.79 13.91 -5.36
N LYS A 24 -19.78 14.23 -6.21
CA LYS A 24 -20.10 15.63 -6.57
C LYS A 24 -20.43 16.54 -5.36
N THR A 25 -20.42 16.03 -4.13
CA THR A 25 -20.90 16.69 -2.92
C THR A 25 -19.84 17.05 -1.87
N LEU A 26 -18.55 16.71 -2.00
CA LEU A 26 -17.58 17.00 -0.93
C LEU A 26 -16.87 18.35 -1.10
N VAL A 27 -17.50 19.38 -0.54
CA VAL A 27 -16.86 20.65 -0.17
C VAL A 27 -16.07 20.43 1.13
N GLY A 28 -14.73 20.46 1.05
CA GLY A 28 -13.83 20.67 2.20
C GLY A 28 -13.58 19.51 3.18
N GLY A 29 -14.01 18.27 2.87
CA GLY A 29 -13.83 17.10 3.75
C GLY A 29 -12.89 16.02 3.21
N GLU A 30 -12.58 15.01 4.03
CA GLU A 30 -11.84 13.81 3.64
C GLU A 30 -12.57 13.03 2.53
N LEU A 31 -11.83 12.62 1.50
CA LEU A 31 -12.36 11.82 0.41
C LEU A 31 -12.50 10.35 0.85
N LYS A 32 -13.58 10.03 1.59
CA LYS A 32 -13.78 8.71 2.22
C LYS A 32 -13.45 7.51 1.34
N ALA A 33 -13.96 7.47 0.12
CA ALA A 33 -13.70 6.35 -0.79
C ALA A 33 -12.26 6.32 -1.33
N TYR A 34 -11.60 7.47 -1.42
CA TYR A 34 -10.16 7.52 -1.70
C TYR A 34 -9.35 7.02 -0.50
N THR A 35 -9.77 7.35 0.72
CA THR A 35 -9.20 6.80 1.96
C THR A 35 -9.36 5.29 2.02
N GLU A 36 -10.54 4.77 1.72
CA GLU A 36 -10.82 3.33 1.65
C GLU A 36 -9.93 2.63 0.62
N MET A 37 -9.85 3.18 -0.61
CA MET A 37 -8.96 2.66 -1.65
C MET A 37 -7.49 2.62 -1.19
N MET A 38 -7.02 3.69 -0.52
CA MET A 38 -5.65 3.75 -0.03
C MET A 38 -5.41 2.79 1.16
N ASN A 39 -6.43 2.50 1.97
CA ASN A 39 -6.37 1.48 3.01
C ASN A 39 -6.21 0.08 2.41
N GLU A 40 -7.02 -0.25 1.40
CA GLU A 40 -6.94 -1.53 0.68
C GLU A 40 -5.57 -1.70 -0.01
N ALA A 41 -5.09 -0.64 -0.65
CA ALA A 41 -3.77 -0.63 -1.30
C ALA A 41 -2.64 -0.89 -0.30
N ARG A 42 -2.68 -0.24 0.88
CA ARG A 42 -1.71 -0.49 1.95
C ARG A 42 -1.81 -1.91 2.48
N ALA A 43 -3.01 -2.44 2.72
CA ALA A 43 -3.20 -3.81 3.21
C ALA A 43 -2.60 -4.85 2.24
N LEU A 44 -2.83 -4.68 0.94
CA LEU A 44 -2.27 -5.58 -0.08
C LEU A 44 -0.75 -5.47 -0.18
N ALA A 45 -0.21 -4.25 -0.18
CA ALA A 45 1.23 -4.02 -0.17
C ALA A 45 1.90 -4.67 1.05
N THR A 46 1.31 -4.51 2.23
CA THR A 46 1.79 -5.14 3.47
C THR A 46 1.72 -6.66 3.40
N LYS A 47 0.62 -7.23 2.90
CA LYS A 47 0.49 -8.69 2.72
C LYS A 47 1.62 -9.26 1.88
N ARG A 48 1.92 -8.62 0.74
CA ARG A 48 3.01 -9.04 -0.17
C ARG A 48 4.39 -8.93 0.48
N MET A 49 4.64 -7.85 1.25
CA MET A 49 5.88 -7.70 2.02
C MET A 49 6.03 -8.78 3.09
N THR A 50 4.93 -9.15 3.77
CA THR A 50 4.92 -10.23 4.76
C THR A 50 5.17 -11.58 4.10
N GLU A 51 4.55 -11.88 2.97
CA GLU A 51 4.79 -13.11 2.20
C GLU A 51 6.27 -13.24 1.79
N GLU A 52 6.92 -12.15 1.39
CA GLU A 52 8.37 -12.13 1.12
C GLU A 52 9.19 -12.39 2.39
N ALA A 53 8.80 -11.82 3.54
CA ALA A 53 9.47 -12.06 4.82
C ALA A 53 9.34 -13.51 5.29
N GLU A 54 8.15 -14.10 5.15
CA GLU A 54 7.87 -15.51 5.47
C GLU A 54 8.72 -16.44 4.58
N ALA A 55 8.85 -16.14 3.30
CA ALA A 55 9.72 -16.89 2.37
C ALA A 55 11.21 -16.85 2.78
N LEU A 56 11.64 -15.80 3.47
CA LEU A 56 12.98 -15.69 4.06
C LEU A 56 13.11 -16.37 5.44
N GLY A 57 12.02 -16.92 5.99
CA GLY A 57 11.97 -17.53 7.31
C GLY A 57 12.03 -16.52 8.46
N ALA A 58 11.59 -15.28 8.20
CA ALA A 58 11.46 -14.22 9.20
C ALA A 58 10.30 -14.48 10.17
N ASP A 59 10.42 -13.98 11.40
CA ASP A 59 9.31 -13.93 12.37
C ASP A 59 8.82 -12.50 12.62
N ALA A 60 9.53 -11.50 12.11
CA ALA A 60 9.10 -10.11 12.15
C ALA A 60 9.69 -9.27 11.01
N VAL A 61 9.03 -8.14 10.75
CA VAL A 61 9.55 -7.05 9.89
C VAL A 61 9.64 -5.79 10.74
N VAL A 62 10.83 -5.19 10.81
CA VAL A 62 11.08 -3.97 11.59
C VAL A 62 11.34 -2.77 10.68
N ASN A 63 11.14 -1.56 11.21
CA ASN A 63 11.33 -0.30 10.49
C ASN A 63 10.53 -0.24 9.17
N ILE A 64 9.25 -0.64 9.25
CA ILE A 64 8.33 -0.60 8.11
C ILE A 64 8.09 0.85 7.70
N ARG A 65 8.11 1.11 6.40
CA ARG A 65 7.77 2.39 5.78
C ARG A 65 6.78 2.17 4.65
N TYR A 66 5.89 3.13 4.49
CA TYR A 66 5.02 3.22 3.32
C TYR A 66 5.46 4.40 2.46
N ALA A 67 5.46 4.21 1.15
CA ALA A 67 5.65 5.29 0.20
C ALA A 67 4.60 5.16 -0.92
N SER A 68 4.33 6.28 -1.58
CA SER A 68 3.46 6.31 -2.74
C SER A 68 4.05 7.22 -3.82
N SER A 69 3.90 6.82 -5.07
CA SER A 69 4.35 7.58 -6.23
C SER A 69 3.33 7.53 -7.35
N GLY A 70 3.09 8.67 -8.01
CA GLY A 70 2.34 8.67 -9.26
C GLY A 70 3.16 7.97 -10.35
N ILE A 71 2.64 6.90 -10.93
CA ILE A 71 3.32 6.13 -11.99
C ILE A 71 2.93 6.65 -13.38
N MET A 72 1.65 6.89 -13.60
CA MET A 72 1.13 7.41 -14.87
C MET A 72 -0.07 8.32 -14.60
N GLN A 73 -0.61 8.95 -15.64
CA GLN A 73 -1.76 9.83 -15.50
C GLN A 73 -2.96 9.05 -14.93
N GLY A 74 -3.13 9.18 -13.61
CA GLY A 74 -4.12 8.41 -12.90
C GLY A 74 -3.75 7.00 -12.52
N ALA A 75 -2.49 6.69 -12.26
CA ALA A 75 -2.19 5.56 -11.41
C ALA A 75 -1.18 5.96 -10.34
N ALA A 76 -1.38 5.45 -9.13
CA ALA A 76 -0.45 5.60 -8.02
C ALA A 76 0.01 4.22 -7.56
N GLU A 77 1.31 4.07 -7.37
CA GLU A 77 1.86 2.94 -6.63
C GLU A 77 1.81 3.22 -5.14
N VAL A 78 1.49 2.19 -4.37
CA VAL A 78 1.68 2.12 -2.93
C VAL A 78 2.66 0.99 -2.66
N ILE A 79 3.75 1.30 -1.97
CA ILE A 79 4.77 0.33 -1.56
C ILE A 79 4.89 0.32 -0.03
N ALA A 80 4.96 -0.88 0.53
CA ALA A 80 5.39 -1.15 1.90
C ALA A 80 6.76 -1.82 1.84
N TYR A 81 7.71 -1.39 2.67
CA TYR A 81 9.02 -2.01 2.76
C TYR A 81 9.60 -1.92 4.16
N GLY A 82 10.49 -2.85 4.51
CA GLY A 82 11.09 -2.93 5.84
C GLY A 82 12.21 -3.96 5.90
N THR A 83 12.69 -4.26 7.10
CA THR A 83 13.75 -5.25 7.33
C THR A 83 13.18 -6.52 7.95
N ALA A 84 13.30 -7.64 7.25
CA ALA A 84 13.00 -8.95 7.80
C ALA A 84 14.04 -9.37 8.84
N VAL A 85 13.58 -9.86 9.99
CA VAL A 85 14.41 -10.36 11.08
C VAL A 85 13.88 -11.71 11.59
N LYS A 86 14.76 -12.43 12.29
CA LYS A 86 14.42 -13.64 13.03
C LYS A 86 14.96 -13.48 14.44
N PHE A 87 14.08 -13.52 15.43
CA PHE A 87 14.47 -13.53 16.84
C PHE A 87 14.94 -14.94 17.25
N ARG A 88 15.75 -15.01 18.31
CA ARG A 88 16.24 -16.27 18.88
C ARG A 88 15.43 -16.63 20.11
#